data_AF-A0A831UD19-F1
#
_entry.id   AF-A0A831UD19-F1
#
_cell.length_a   1.000
_cell.length_b   1.000
_cell.length_c   1.000
_cell.angle_alpha   90.00
_cell.angle_beta   90.00
_cell.angle_gamma   90.00
#
_symmetry.space_group_name_H-M   'P 1'
#
loop_
_entity.id
_entity.type
_entity.pdbx_description
1 polymer ?
#
loop_
_entity_poly.entity_id
_entity_poly.type
_entity_poly.pdbx_seq_one_letter_code
_entity_poly.pdbx_strand_id
1 'polypeptide(L)'
;MTARRLVWGWILLLCFLVTPGCYYFRLAAEPLQKPRFVTIRPADEAYVMVKRLLERDGYVIEQEDPRERTLLTEFRHFSTRAGGVTQPEGGRLYYHKLRATVGGGEEGADVVLESVDLEIRSSYVYEEGGKVLSFKKRYPYEHYPSMFDLSSVNVELRRMLGYLESSLAAGGKNGR
;
A
#
# COMPACT_ATOMS: atom_id res chain seq x y z
N MET A 1 -22.83 54.67 12.12
CA MET A 1 -22.03 53.65 11.40
C MET A 1 -22.86 53.14 10.24
N THR A 2 -22.38 53.24 9.00
CA THR A 2 -23.14 52.91 7.79
C THR A 2 -23.33 51.41 7.65
N ALA A 3 -24.56 50.97 7.29
CA ALA A 3 -24.95 49.55 7.18
C ALA A 3 -23.97 48.68 6.36
N ARG A 4 -23.29 49.31 5.38
CA ARG A 4 -22.22 48.71 4.58
C ARG A 4 -21.05 48.16 5.41
N ARG A 5 -20.62 48.85 6.47
CA ARG A 5 -19.49 48.41 7.33
C ARG A 5 -19.86 47.21 8.20
N LEU A 6 -21.13 47.12 8.62
CA LEU A 6 -21.67 45.98 9.36
C LEU A 6 -21.70 44.72 8.50
N VAL A 7 -22.17 44.82 7.26
CA VAL A 7 -22.21 43.68 6.31
C VAL A 7 -20.80 43.14 6.01
N TRP A 8 -19.83 44.02 5.76
CA TRP A 8 -18.44 43.61 5.56
C TRP A 8 -17.81 42.99 6.81
N GLY A 9 -18.16 43.50 8.00
CA GLY A 9 -17.75 42.89 9.27
C GLY A 9 -18.28 41.46 9.43
N TRP A 10 -19.55 41.22 9.08
CA TRP A 10 -20.14 39.88 9.11
C TRP A 10 -19.52 38.93 8.08
N ILE A 11 -19.22 39.40 6.86
CA ILE A 11 -18.57 38.59 5.83
C ILE A 11 -17.15 38.20 6.26
N LEU A 12 -16.35 39.15 6.78
CA LEU A 12 -15.00 38.87 7.26
C LEU A 12 -15.00 37.91 8.45
N LEU A 13 -15.96 38.05 9.37
CA LEU A 13 -16.13 37.14 10.50
C LEU A 13 -16.47 35.71 10.02
N LEU A 14 -17.36 35.57 9.04
CA LEU A 14 -17.69 34.30 8.41
C LEU A 14 -16.46 33.67 7.72
N CYS A 15 -15.65 34.45 7.01
CA CYS A 15 -14.40 33.94 6.41
C CYS A 15 -13.40 33.46 7.48
N PHE A 16 -13.30 34.15 8.62
CA PHE A 16 -12.45 33.73 9.74
C PHE A 16 -13.01 32.52 10.52
N LEU A 17 -14.32 32.32 10.53
CA LEU A 17 -14.95 31.15 11.15
C LEU A 17 -14.85 29.89 10.29
N VAL A 18 -14.78 30.02 8.96
CA VAL A 18 -14.70 28.89 8.03
C VAL A 18 -13.25 28.45 7.77
N THR A 19 -12.26 29.34 7.92
CA THR A 19 -10.84 29.04 7.68
C THR A 19 -10.17 28.03 8.63
N PRO A 20 -10.48 27.95 9.95
CA PRO A 20 -9.87 26.92 10.80
C PRO A 20 -10.43 25.52 10.52
N GLY A 21 -11.56 25.41 9.81
CA GLY A 21 -12.13 24.13 9.37
C GLY A 21 -11.37 23.45 8.24
N CYS A 22 -10.52 24.18 7.49
CA CYS A 22 -9.73 23.61 6.40
C CYS A 22 -8.44 22.92 6.86
N TYR A 23 -8.00 23.13 8.11
CA TYR A 23 -6.75 22.56 8.64
C TYR A 23 -6.96 21.28 9.46
N TYR A 24 -8.22 20.91 9.75
CA TYR A 24 -8.58 19.80 10.64
C TYR A 24 -9.24 18.60 9.96
N PHE A 25 -9.29 18.55 8.62
CA PHE A 25 -9.50 17.28 7.94
C PHE A 25 -8.20 16.48 7.99
N ARG A 26 -7.97 15.79 9.12
CA ARG A 26 -7.20 14.54 9.08
C ARG A 26 -7.95 13.64 8.11
N LEU A 27 -7.51 13.63 6.85
CA LEU A 27 -7.94 12.66 5.87
C LEU A 27 -7.77 11.29 6.52
N ALA A 28 -8.88 10.67 6.90
CA ALA A 28 -8.85 9.33 7.42
C ALA A 28 -8.19 8.44 6.37
N ALA A 29 -7.35 7.50 6.81
CA ALA A 29 -6.74 6.53 5.91
C ALA A 29 -7.84 5.82 5.13
N GLU A 30 -7.84 5.96 3.80
CA GLU A 30 -8.77 5.25 2.95
C GLU A 30 -8.51 3.74 3.07
N PRO A 31 -9.57 2.91 3.08
CA PRO A 31 -9.43 1.46 3.14
C PRO A 31 -8.74 0.96 1.87
N LEU A 32 -7.72 0.12 2.06
CA LEU A 32 -6.97 -0.48 0.96
C LEU A 32 -7.80 -1.57 0.28
N GLN A 33 -7.60 -1.74 -1.03
CA GLN A 33 -8.31 -2.74 -1.80
C GLN A 33 -7.89 -4.15 -1.37
N LYS A 34 -8.87 -5.07 -1.35
CA LYS A 34 -8.66 -6.49 -1.06
C LYS A 34 -9.05 -7.35 -2.26
N PRO A 35 -8.25 -7.34 -3.35
CA PRO A 35 -8.58 -8.12 -4.53
C PRO A 35 -8.62 -9.62 -4.22
N ARG A 36 -9.50 -10.32 -4.94
CA ARG A 36 -9.79 -11.74 -4.76
C ARG A 36 -9.87 -12.42 -6.12
N PHE A 37 -9.42 -13.67 -6.18
CA PHE A 37 -9.73 -14.60 -7.28
C PHE A 37 -10.06 -16.00 -6.73
N VAL A 38 -10.61 -16.86 -7.59
CA VAL A 38 -10.98 -18.24 -7.26
C VAL A 38 -10.23 -19.20 -8.17
N THR A 39 -9.79 -20.33 -7.62
CA THR A 39 -9.14 -21.41 -8.36
C THR A 39 -9.88 -22.73 -8.13
N ILE A 40 -9.73 -23.65 -9.08
CA ILE A 40 -10.29 -25.01 -9.03
C ILE A 40 -9.51 -25.96 -8.09
N ARG A 41 -8.43 -25.46 -7.50
CA ARG A 41 -7.53 -26.28 -6.69
C ARG A 41 -7.97 -26.34 -5.23
N PRO A 42 -7.66 -27.44 -4.51
CA PRO A 42 -7.89 -27.51 -3.09
C PRO A 42 -7.18 -26.38 -2.32
N ALA A 43 -7.81 -25.89 -1.26
CA ALA A 43 -7.30 -24.79 -0.44
C ALA A 43 -5.89 -25.04 0.13
N ASP A 44 -5.60 -26.26 0.60
CA ASP A 44 -4.29 -26.59 1.15
C ASP A 44 -3.19 -26.61 0.08
N GLU A 45 -3.49 -27.07 -1.13
CA GLU A 45 -2.55 -27.03 -2.26
C GLU A 45 -2.31 -25.58 -2.71
N ALA A 46 -3.39 -24.80 -2.84
CA ALA A 46 -3.32 -23.39 -3.19
C ALA A 46 -2.50 -22.59 -2.17
N TYR A 47 -2.67 -22.86 -0.88
CA TYR A 47 -1.90 -22.22 0.19
C TYR A 47 -0.39 -22.43 0.05
N VAL A 48 0.03 -23.69 -0.11
CA VAL A 48 1.45 -24.03 -0.29
C VAL A 48 2.02 -23.40 -1.57
N MET A 49 1.24 -23.37 -2.65
CA MET A 49 1.67 -22.74 -3.89
C MET A 49 1.76 -21.22 -3.78
N VAL A 50 0.80 -20.56 -3.15
CA VAL A 50 0.84 -19.11 -2.91
C VAL A 50 2.10 -18.75 -2.13
N LYS A 51 2.43 -19.49 -1.06
CA LYS A 51 3.67 -19.30 -0.31
C LYS A 51 4.90 -19.37 -1.22
N ARG A 52 5.04 -20.45 -1.99
CA ARG A 52 6.18 -20.64 -2.91
C ARG A 52 6.26 -19.55 -3.97
N LEU A 53 5.13 -19.11 -4.50
CA LEU A 53 5.07 -18.06 -5.52
C LEU A 53 5.46 -16.69 -4.94
N LEU A 54 5.01 -16.37 -3.72
CA LEU A 54 5.42 -15.15 -3.01
C LEU A 54 6.93 -15.15 -2.74
N GLU A 55 7.46 -16.24 -2.20
CA GLU A 55 8.91 -16.41 -1.96
C GLU A 55 9.70 -16.28 -3.28
N ARG A 56 9.19 -16.85 -4.37
CA ARG A 56 9.80 -16.77 -5.70
C ARG A 56 9.81 -15.34 -6.29
N ASP A 57 8.77 -14.54 -6.05
CA ASP A 57 8.75 -13.12 -6.44
C ASP A 57 9.60 -12.23 -5.50
N GLY A 58 10.19 -12.82 -4.45
CA GLY A 58 11.10 -12.15 -3.53
C GLY A 58 10.41 -11.52 -2.30
N TYR A 59 9.21 -11.99 -1.93
CA TYR A 59 8.65 -11.68 -0.63
C TYR A 59 9.27 -12.58 0.45
N VAL A 60 9.49 -12.01 1.64
CA VAL A 60 9.91 -12.75 2.83
C VAL A 60 8.68 -12.95 3.71
N ILE A 61 8.41 -14.18 4.13
CA ILE A 61 7.27 -14.49 5.00
C ILE A 61 7.65 -14.17 6.46
N GLU A 62 6.94 -13.22 7.06
CA GLU A 62 7.10 -12.82 8.46
C GLU A 62 6.31 -13.74 9.40
N GLN A 63 5.07 -14.07 9.03
CA GLN A 63 4.18 -14.90 9.83
C GLN A 63 3.37 -15.85 8.94
N GLU A 64 3.21 -17.07 9.43
CA GLU A 64 2.44 -18.14 8.81
C GLU A 64 1.40 -18.64 9.81
N ASP A 65 0.12 -18.62 9.42
CA ASP A 65 -0.96 -19.30 10.15
C ASP A 65 -1.56 -20.39 9.24
N PRO A 66 -1.14 -21.66 9.42
CA PRO A 66 -1.68 -22.76 8.63
C PRO A 66 -3.15 -23.09 8.94
N ARG A 67 -3.66 -22.73 10.12
CA ARG A 67 -5.05 -23.01 10.51
C ARG A 67 -6.00 -22.07 9.79
N GLU A 68 -5.63 -20.79 9.73
CA GLU A 68 -6.36 -19.76 8.99
C GLU A 68 -5.88 -19.61 7.54
N ARG A 69 -4.94 -20.47 7.11
CA ARG A 69 -4.29 -20.44 5.78
C ARG A 69 -3.91 -19.03 5.35
N THR A 70 -3.28 -18.32 6.27
CA THR A 70 -2.88 -16.93 6.11
C THR A 70 -1.36 -16.80 6.14
N LEU A 71 -0.84 -15.97 5.25
CA LEU A 71 0.56 -15.60 5.12
C LEU A 71 0.68 -14.09 5.26
N LEU A 72 1.60 -13.62 6.10
CA LEU A 72 1.97 -12.22 6.21
C LEU A 72 3.43 -12.07 5.80
N THR A 73 3.72 -11.11 4.95
CA THR A 73 5.08 -10.82 4.50
C THR A 73 5.72 -9.68 5.29
N GLU A 74 7.04 -9.64 5.30
CA GLU A 74 7.78 -8.45 5.68
C GLU A 74 7.54 -7.30 4.68
N PHE A 75 8.05 -6.11 5.02
CA PHE A 75 8.02 -4.95 4.12
C PHE A 75 8.87 -5.19 2.87
N ARG A 76 8.22 -5.21 1.71
CA ARG A 76 8.88 -5.29 0.41
C ARG A 76 8.76 -3.98 -0.36
N HIS A 77 9.86 -3.53 -0.94
CA HIS A 77 9.86 -2.42 -1.91
C HIS A 77 9.16 -2.85 -3.20
N PHE A 78 8.23 -2.04 -3.68
CA PHE A 78 7.49 -2.35 -4.92
C PHE A 78 7.47 -1.21 -5.94
N SER A 79 7.76 0.03 -5.53
CA SER A 79 7.75 1.17 -6.45
C SER A 79 8.67 2.28 -6.00
N THR A 80 9.30 2.94 -6.98
CA THR A 80 10.01 4.20 -6.77
C THR A 80 9.31 5.27 -7.59
N ARG A 81 8.74 6.27 -6.92
CA ARG A 81 8.21 7.46 -7.59
C ARG A 81 9.21 8.60 -7.46
N ALA A 82 9.79 9.03 -8.58
CA ALA A 82 10.52 10.29 -8.64
C ALA A 82 9.53 11.41 -8.30
N GLY A 83 9.70 12.08 -7.17
CA GLY A 83 8.72 13.07 -6.74
C GLY A 83 8.90 14.39 -7.45
N GLY A 84 8.46 14.47 -8.71
CA GLY A 84 8.48 15.72 -9.48
C GLY A 84 9.87 16.34 -9.67
N VAL A 85 9.89 17.52 -10.28
CA VAL A 85 11.10 18.22 -10.72
C VAL A 85 11.97 18.74 -9.56
N THR A 86 11.42 18.77 -8.32
CA THR A 86 12.07 19.38 -7.16
C THR A 86 12.52 18.40 -6.07
N GLN A 87 12.30 17.09 -6.22
CA GLN A 87 12.79 16.13 -5.22
C GLN A 87 14.19 15.62 -5.56
N PRO A 88 15.07 15.47 -4.55
CA PRO A 88 16.41 14.91 -4.72
C PRO A 88 16.39 13.50 -5.33
N GLU A 89 17.53 13.13 -5.93
CA GLU A 89 17.78 11.79 -6.45
C GLU A 89 17.52 10.73 -5.36
N GLY A 90 16.71 9.72 -5.69
CA GLY A 90 16.29 8.65 -4.76
C GLY A 90 14.77 8.51 -4.58
N GLY A 91 14.01 9.59 -4.79
CA GLY A 91 12.54 9.56 -4.83
C GLY A 91 11.84 9.02 -3.58
N ARG A 92 10.54 8.72 -3.72
CA ARG A 92 9.73 8.05 -2.71
C ARG A 92 9.72 6.56 -2.99
N LEU A 93 10.35 5.79 -2.10
CA LEU A 93 10.37 4.33 -2.16
C LEU A 93 9.16 3.80 -1.39
N TYR A 94 8.25 3.13 -2.09
CA TYR A 94 7.05 2.55 -1.50
C TYR A 94 7.33 1.13 -1.05
N TYR A 95 6.92 0.84 0.18
CA TYR A 95 7.00 -0.47 0.80
C TYR A 95 5.62 -0.89 1.30
N HIS A 96 5.34 -2.19 1.23
CA HIS A 96 4.13 -2.75 1.81
C HIS A 96 4.38 -4.09 2.48
N LYS A 97 3.53 -4.42 3.46
CA LYS A 97 3.34 -5.78 3.95
C LYS A 97 2.12 -6.37 3.27
N LEU A 98 2.28 -7.53 2.64
CA LEU A 98 1.21 -8.24 1.96
C LEU A 98 0.68 -9.34 2.89
N ARG A 99 -0.63 -9.39 3.06
CA ARG A 99 -1.34 -10.54 3.61
C ARG A 99 -1.99 -11.30 2.46
N ALA A 100 -1.74 -12.60 2.40
CA ALA A 100 -2.46 -13.51 1.53
C ALA A 100 -3.25 -14.50 2.38
N THR A 101 -4.56 -14.57 2.18
CA THR A 101 -5.44 -15.51 2.86
C THR A 101 -6.05 -16.46 1.84
N VAL A 102 -5.98 -17.76 2.10
CA VAL A 102 -6.52 -18.81 1.23
C VAL A 102 -7.70 -19.48 1.91
N GLY A 103 -8.91 -19.14 1.46
CA GLY A 103 -10.14 -19.79 1.87
C GLY A 103 -10.50 -20.98 0.97
N GLY A 104 -11.64 -21.61 1.27
CA GLY A 104 -12.22 -22.67 0.46
C GLY A 104 -12.00 -24.09 1.01
N GLY A 105 -12.16 -25.07 0.12
CA GLY A 105 -12.16 -26.51 0.44
C GLY A 105 -11.54 -27.34 -0.70
N GLU A 106 -11.96 -28.60 -0.81
CA GLU A 106 -11.42 -29.55 -1.82
C GLU A 106 -11.79 -29.17 -3.26
N GLU A 107 -12.97 -28.57 -3.47
CA GLU A 107 -13.49 -28.24 -4.80
C GLU A 107 -12.93 -26.94 -5.38
N GLY A 108 -12.21 -26.17 -4.56
CA GLY A 108 -11.69 -24.88 -4.97
C GLY A 108 -11.24 -24.01 -3.80
N ALA A 109 -10.33 -23.11 -4.10
CA ALA A 109 -9.76 -22.16 -3.16
C ALA A 109 -10.07 -20.73 -3.60
N ASP A 110 -10.34 -19.85 -2.64
CA ASP A 110 -10.37 -18.42 -2.87
C ASP A 110 -9.14 -17.77 -2.25
N VAL A 111 -8.43 -16.98 -3.04
CA VAL A 111 -7.22 -16.29 -2.59
C VAL A 111 -7.52 -14.80 -2.52
N VAL A 112 -7.33 -14.23 -1.33
CA VAL A 112 -7.50 -12.81 -1.05
C VAL A 112 -6.14 -12.20 -0.75
N LEU A 113 -5.83 -11.09 -1.41
CA LEU A 113 -4.62 -10.31 -1.16
C LEU A 113 -5.00 -8.99 -0.50
N GLU A 114 -4.25 -8.58 0.52
CA GLU A 114 -4.42 -7.31 1.22
C GLU A 114 -3.06 -6.68 1.51
N SER A 115 -2.88 -5.41 1.17
CA SER A 115 -1.78 -4.62 1.73
C SER A 115 -2.17 -4.20 3.13
N VAL A 116 -1.52 -4.72 4.17
CA VAL A 116 -1.92 -4.49 5.57
C VAL A 116 -1.14 -3.37 6.24
N ASP A 117 0.04 -3.08 5.72
CA ASP A 117 0.88 -1.98 6.19
C ASP A 117 1.57 -1.34 4.99
N LEU A 118 1.71 -0.02 5.02
CA LEU A 118 2.25 0.79 3.94
C LEU A 118 3.18 1.84 4.52
N GLU A 119 4.38 1.93 3.98
CA GLU A 119 5.32 2.99 4.34
C GLU A 119 6.07 3.53 3.13
N ILE A 120 6.35 4.83 3.17
CA ILE A 120 7.32 5.46 2.27
C ILE A 120 8.63 5.57 3.03
N ARG A 121 9.71 5.12 2.43
CA ARG A 121 11.07 5.35 2.92
C ARG A 121 11.76 6.32 1.97
N SER A 122 12.26 7.42 2.52
CA SER A 122 13.07 8.38 1.77
C SER A 122 14.49 8.39 2.34
N SER A 123 15.47 8.40 1.44
CA SER A 123 16.88 8.57 1.76
C SER A 123 17.41 9.73 0.92
N TYR A 124 17.92 10.75 1.59
CA TYR A 124 18.50 11.93 0.94
C TYR A 124 19.98 11.94 1.24
N VAL A 125 20.79 12.18 0.22
CA VAL A 125 22.23 12.43 0.36
C VAL A 125 22.46 13.89 0.00
N TYR A 126 23.17 14.63 0.85
CA TYR A 126 23.45 16.05 0.61
C TYR A 126 24.85 16.40 1.07
N GLU A 127 25.44 17.42 0.45
CA GLU A 127 26.74 17.94 0.84
C GLU A 127 26.56 19.20 1.69
N GLU A 128 27.15 19.21 2.88
CA GLU A 128 27.15 20.37 3.77
C GLU A 128 28.56 20.60 4.31
N GLY A 129 29.15 21.74 3.95
CA GLY A 129 30.51 22.10 4.40
C GLY A 129 31.60 21.12 3.96
N GLY A 130 31.52 20.56 2.74
CA GLY A 130 32.50 19.61 2.20
C GLY A 130 32.38 18.20 2.76
N LYS A 131 31.30 17.88 3.48
CA LYS A 131 30.99 16.52 3.98
C LYS A 131 29.72 16.01 3.33
N VAL A 132 29.74 14.74 2.92
CA VAL A 132 28.56 14.02 2.44
C VAL A 132 27.79 13.48 3.64
N LEU A 133 26.57 13.96 3.83
CA LEU A 133 25.64 13.55 4.88
C LEU A 133 24.45 12.79 4.26
N SER A 134 23.78 11.98 5.09
CA SER A 134 22.57 11.27 4.66
C SER A 134 21.45 11.40 5.68
N PHE A 135 20.24 11.67 5.21
CA PHE A 135 19.02 11.70 6.01
C PHE A 135 18.07 10.58 5.56
N LYS A 136 17.67 9.71 6.50
CA LYS A 136 16.69 8.64 6.27
C LYS A 136 15.43 8.91 7.08
N LYS A 137 14.27 8.89 6.43
CA LYS A 137 12.98 9.04 7.10
C LYS A 137 11.97 8.02 6.61
N ARG A 138 11.15 7.54 7.55
CA ARG A 138 10.03 6.65 7.30
C ARG A 138 8.73 7.40 7.50
N TYR A 139 7.76 7.10 6.66
CA TYR A 139 6.44 7.72 6.68
C TYR A 139 5.37 6.63 6.58
N PRO A 140 4.82 6.17 7.71
CA PRO A 140 3.73 5.21 7.74
C PRO A 140 2.43 5.81 7.18
N TYR A 141 1.64 5.01 6.47
CA TYR A 141 0.37 5.43 5.88
C TYR A 141 -0.65 5.92 6.91
N GLU A 142 -0.71 5.27 8.08
CA GLU A 142 -1.60 5.64 9.18
C GLU A 142 -1.40 7.09 9.65
N HIS A 143 -0.17 7.59 9.57
CA HIS A 143 0.19 8.93 10.04
C HIS A 143 0.26 9.97 8.91
N TYR A 144 0.50 9.52 7.67
CA TYR A 144 0.74 10.40 6.52
C TYR A 144 -0.05 9.96 5.26
N PRO A 145 -1.37 9.72 5.34
CA PRO A 145 -2.11 9.10 4.23
C PRO A 145 -2.08 9.94 2.95
N SER A 146 -2.09 11.28 3.08
CA SER A 146 -2.05 12.22 1.95
C SER A 146 -0.76 12.18 1.13
N MET A 147 0.30 11.52 1.61
CA MET A 147 1.54 11.39 0.85
C MET A 147 1.58 10.18 -0.08
N PHE A 148 0.63 9.25 0.08
CA PHE A 148 0.59 8.01 -0.66
C PHE A 148 -0.22 8.16 -1.93
N ASP A 149 0.31 7.58 -3.01
CA ASP A 149 -0.43 7.39 -4.24
C ASP A 149 -1.00 5.98 -4.23
N LEU A 150 -2.26 5.84 -3.83
CA LEU A 150 -2.94 4.53 -3.74
C LEU A 150 -3.07 3.85 -5.11
N SER A 151 -2.95 4.59 -6.23
CA SER A 151 -2.94 3.98 -7.54
C SER A 151 -1.71 3.07 -7.71
N SER A 152 -0.56 3.45 -7.16
CA SER A 152 0.66 2.64 -7.17
C SER A 152 0.49 1.35 -6.37
N VAL A 153 -0.18 1.41 -5.22
CA VAL A 153 -0.52 0.23 -4.41
C VAL A 153 -1.47 -0.69 -5.17
N ASN A 154 -2.52 -0.14 -5.78
CA ASN A 154 -3.50 -0.91 -6.54
C ASN A 154 -2.90 -1.55 -7.80
N VAL A 155 -1.88 -0.95 -8.40
CA VAL A 155 -1.14 -1.55 -9.52
C VAL A 155 -0.30 -2.74 -9.04
N GLU A 156 0.39 -2.61 -7.91
CA GLU A 156 1.16 -3.72 -7.34
C GLU A 156 0.27 -4.88 -6.93
N LEU A 157 -0.85 -4.62 -6.25
CA LEU A 157 -1.81 -5.65 -5.88
C LEU A 157 -2.38 -6.37 -7.11
N ARG A 158 -2.70 -5.64 -8.19
CA ARG A 158 -3.16 -6.25 -9.45
C ARG A 158 -2.07 -7.06 -10.15
N ARG A 159 -0.82 -6.59 -10.14
CA ARG A 159 0.33 -7.36 -10.66
C ARG A 159 0.44 -8.70 -9.93
N MET A 160 0.42 -8.66 -8.60
CA MET A 160 0.54 -9.86 -7.77
C MET A 160 -0.67 -10.79 -7.95
N LEU A 161 -1.89 -10.24 -8.00
CA LEU A 161 -3.09 -11.02 -8.26
C LEU A 161 -2.98 -11.79 -9.57
N GLY A 162 -2.63 -11.11 -10.67
CA GLY A 162 -2.49 -11.73 -11.98
C GLY A 162 -1.35 -12.77 -12.03
N TYR A 163 -0.25 -12.52 -11.32
CA TYR A 163 0.84 -13.48 -11.18
C TYR A 163 0.39 -14.78 -10.48
N LEU A 164 -0.32 -14.66 -9.35
CA LEU A 164 -0.83 -15.82 -8.62
C LEU A 164 -1.91 -16.55 -9.41
N GLU A 165 -2.87 -15.82 -9.97
CA GLU A 165 -3.99 -16.38 -10.74
C GLU A 165 -3.49 -17.17 -11.94
N SER A 166 -2.60 -16.59 -12.76
CA SER A 166 -2.04 -17.27 -13.93
C SER A 166 -1.23 -18.52 -13.56
N SER A 167 -0.48 -18.47 -12.46
CA SER A 167 0.34 -19.60 -11.99
C SER A 167 -0.52 -20.74 -11.44
N LEU A 168 -1.57 -20.42 -10.69
CA LEU A 168 -2.47 -21.43 -10.10
C LEU A 168 -3.40 -22.05 -11.14
N ALA A 169 -3.80 -21.30 -12.17
CA ALA A 169 -4.59 -21.82 -13.29
C ALA A 169 -3.79 -22.77 -14.22
N ALA A 170 -2.49 -22.50 -14.44
CA ALA A 170 -1.69 -23.25 -15.41
C ALA A 170 -1.28 -24.67 -14.97
N GLY A 171 -1.22 -24.95 -13.67
CA GLY A 171 -0.72 -26.25 -13.20
C GLY A 171 -1.68 -27.44 -13.36
N GLY A 172 -2.81 -27.29 -14.07
CA GLY A 172 -3.67 -28.41 -14.48
C GLY A 172 -3.14 -29.20 -15.70
N LYS A 173 -2.08 -28.73 -16.38
CA LYS A 173 -1.58 -29.35 -17.63
C LYS A 173 -0.23 -30.06 -17.54
N ASN A 174 0.51 -29.96 -16.43
CA ASN A 174 1.88 -30.51 -16.33
C ASN A 174 2.02 -31.67 -15.32
N GLY A 175 0.97 -32.48 -15.17
CA GLY A 175 1.03 -33.78 -14.50
C GLY A 175 0.94 -34.93 -15.50
N ARG A 176 2.01 -35.17 -16.25
CA ARG A 176 2.27 -36.42 -16.99
C ARG A 176 3.74 -36.78 -16.83
#